data_AF-A0A958FG78-F1
#
_entry.id   AF-A0A958FG78-F1
#
_cell.length_a   1.000
_cell.length_b   1.000
_cell.length_c   1.000
_cell.angle_alpha   90.00
_cell.angle_beta   90.00
_cell.angle_gamma   90.00
#
_symmetry.space_group_name_H-M   'P 1'
#
loop_
_entity.id
_entity.type
_entity.pdbx_description
1 polymer ?
#
loop_
_entity_poly.entity_id
_entity_poly.type
_entity_poly.pdbx_seq_one_letter_code
_entity_poly.pdbx_strand_id
1 'polypeptide(L)'
;RDIIWAIDSRPETLENLLLRVQDMAAGACRGGQISFCFHLPPATQLPSRNLQPEQRKDLWLLLKEVVQNAIKHAGATEISISTGYKSGMLEIVVTDNGKGFDPSRKTTGKGMST
;
A
#
# COMPACT_ATOMS: atom_id res chain seq x y z
N ARG A 1 -14.38 0.85 7.64
CA ARG A 1 -14.52 0.49 9.09
C ARG A 1 -13.43 -0.55 9.38
N ASP A 2 -12.18 -0.27 8.95
CA ASP A 2 -11.26 -1.32 8.47
C ASP A 2 -10.00 -1.50 9.33
N ILE A 3 -9.82 -0.66 10.35
CA ILE A 3 -8.65 -0.72 11.24
C ILE A 3 -8.81 -1.76 12.36
N ILE A 4 -10.05 -2.20 12.64
CA ILE A 4 -10.34 -3.15 13.74
C ILE A 4 -9.59 -4.48 13.53
N TRP A 5 -9.42 -4.91 12.27
CA TRP A 5 -8.66 -6.10 11.93
C TRP A 5 -7.15 -5.94 12.15
N ALA A 6 -6.58 -4.75 11.90
CA ALA A 6 -5.16 -4.50 12.13
C ALA A 6 -4.77 -4.49 13.62
N ILE A 7 -5.77 -4.38 14.50
CA ILE A 7 -5.63 -4.37 15.96
C ILE A 7 -6.00 -5.75 16.55
N ASP A 8 -6.50 -6.67 15.73
CA ASP A 8 -6.89 -8.02 16.14
C ASP A 8 -5.65 -8.92 16.32
N SER A 9 -5.62 -9.70 17.41
CA SER A 9 -4.48 -10.54 17.82
C SER A 9 -4.29 -11.79 16.96
N ARG A 10 -5.05 -11.96 15.88
CA ARG A 10 -4.94 -13.10 14.99
C ARG A 10 -3.57 -13.14 14.30
N PRO A 11 -2.96 -14.35 14.16
CA PRO A 11 -1.78 -14.56 13.34
C PRO A 11 -2.00 -14.03 11.92
N GLU A 12 -1.04 -13.26 11.43
CA GLU A 12 -1.10 -12.63 10.12
C GLU A 12 0.26 -12.66 9.45
N THR A 13 0.33 -13.36 8.32
CA THR A 13 1.54 -13.39 7.50
C THR A 13 1.65 -12.13 6.67
N LEU A 14 2.87 -11.81 6.25
CA LEU A 14 3.12 -10.71 5.32
C LEU A 14 2.35 -10.90 4.00
N GLU A 15 2.32 -12.13 3.48
CA GLU A 15 1.56 -12.48 2.28
C GLU A 15 0.08 -12.11 2.39
N ASN A 16 -0.59 -12.52 3.47
CA ASN A 16 -2.01 -12.23 3.68
C ASN A 16 -2.30 -10.73 3.79
N LEU A 17 -1.39 -9.97 4.44
CA LEU A 17 -1.51 -8.53 4.49
C LEU A 17 -1.36 -7.90 3.10
N LEU A 18 -0.41 -8.35 2.29
CA LEU A 18 -0.21 -7.86 0.92
C LEU A 18 -1.39 -8.18 0.01
N LEU A 19 -2.00 -9.36 0.13
CA LEU A 19 -3.23 -9.72 -0.59
C LEU A 19 -4.40 -8.78 -0.22
N ARG A 20 -4.54 -8.41 1.05
CA ARG A 20 -5.57 -7.46 1.48
C ARG A 20 -5.30 -6.05 0.98
N VAL A 21 -4.04 -5.64 0.92
CA VAL A 21 -3.63 -4.37 0.28
C VAL A 21 -4.03 -4.39 -1.19
N GLN A 22 -3.76 -5.48 -1.91
CA GLN A 22 -4.16 -5.65 -3.30
C GLN A 22 -5.68 -5.48 -3.46
N ASP A 23 -6.49 -6.14 -2.62
CA ASP A 23 -7.94 -6.02 -2.67
C ASP A 23 -8.43 -4.60 -2.40
N MET A 24 -7.86 -3.95 -1.38
CA MET A 24 -8.16 -2.55 -1.04
C MET A 24 -7.81 -1.61 -2.19
N ALA A 25 -6.60 -1.74 -2.77
CA ALA A 25 -6.12 -0.88 -3.84
C ALA A 25 -6.92 -1.09 -5.14
N ALA A 26 -7.20 -2.34 -5.50
CA ALA A 26 -8.06 -2.68 -6.63
C ALA A 26 -9.47 -2.10 -6.45
N GLY A 27 -10.04 -2.19 -5.24
CA GLY A 27 -11.32 -1.59 -4.90
C GLY A 27 -11.34 -0.07 -5.05
N ALA A 28 -10.28 0.59 -4.60
CA ALA A 28 -10.15 2.04 -4.74
C ALA A 28 -10.01 2.48 -6.21
N CYS A 29 -9.25 1.74 -7.03
CA CYS A 29 -9.05 2.05 -8.45
C CYS A 29 -10.30 1.84 -9.30
N ARG A 30 -11.13 0.83 -8.97
CA ARG A 30 -12.41 0.57 -9.67
C ARG A 30 -13.33 1.79 -9.71
N GLY A 31 -13.37 2.58 -8.63
CA GLY A 31 -14.20 3.78 -8.55
C GLY A 31 -13.77 4.92 -9.47
N GLY A 32 -12.51 4.92 -9.93
CA GLY A 32 -11.94 5.98 -10.77
C GLY A 32 -11.65 5.58 -12.22
N GLN A 33 -12.05 4.37 -12.65
CA GLN A 33 -11.67 3.80 -13.97
C GLN A 33 -10.14 3.74 -14.19
N ILE A 34 -9.39 3.48 -13.11
CA ILE A 34 -7.93 3.44 -13.13
C ILE A 34 -7.47 1.99 -13.37
N SER A 35 -6.59 1.79 -14.35
CA SER A 35 -5.92 0.51 -14.58
C SER A 35 -5.02 0.18 -13.39
N PHE A 36 -5.17 -1.00 -12.82
CA PHE A 36 -4.43 -1.40 -11.62
C PHE A 36 -3.67 -2.70 -11.82
N CYS A 37 -2.39 -2.71 -11.46
CA CYS A 37 -1.55 -3.89 -11.44
C CYS A 37 -0.91 -4.09 -10.06
N PHE A 38 -0.85 -5.33 -9.59
CA PHE A 38 -0.19 -5.69 -8.33
C PHE A 38 0.76 -6.85 -8.56
N HIS A 39 2.03 -6.67 -8.21
CA HIS A 39 3.06 -7.70 -8.29
C HIS A 39 3.43 -8.20 -6.90
N LEU A 40 3.03 -9.43 -6.61
CA LEU A 40 3.36 -10.16 -5.39
C LEU A 40 4.52 -11.13 -5.70
N PRO A 41 5.60 -11.15 -4.90
CA PRO A 41 6.64 -12.14 -5.04
C PRO A 41 6.10 -13.52 -4.65
N PRO A 42 6.72 -14.61 -5.13
CA PRO A 42 6.38 -15.96 -4.68
C PRO A 42 6.42 -16.08 -3.15
N ALA A 43 5.49 -16.85 -2.57
CA ALA A 43 5.42 -17.07 -1.12
C ALA A 43 6.75 -17.61 -0.53
N THR A 44 7.54 -18.33 -1.32
CA THR A 44 8.88 -18.84 -0.95
C THR A 44 9.91 -17.73 -0.70
N GLN A 45 9.69 -16.52 -1.22
CA GLN A 45 10.54 -15.34 -1.01
C GLN A 45 10.05 -14.45 0.13
N LEU A 46 8.85 -14.73 0.67
CA LEU A 46 8.29 -14.00 1.80
C LEU A 46 8.63 -14.72 3.11
N PRO A 47 8.78 -13.97 4.22
CA PRO A 47 9.02 -14.59 5.52
C PRO A 47 7.74 -15.28 6.01
N SER A 48 7.87 -16.51 6.50
CA SER A 48 6.75 -17.28 7.09
C SER A 48 6.35 -16.80 8.50
N ARG A 49 7.00 -15.75 9.03
CA ARG A 49 6.71 -15.21 10.36
C ARG A 49 5.50 -14.27 10.31
N ASN A 50 4.77 -14.22 11.42
CA ASN A 50 3.71 -13.24 11.60
C ASN A 50 4.27 -11.83 11.79
N LEU A 51 3.53 -10.84 11.31
CA LEU A 51 3.80 -9.43 11.59
C LEU A 51 3.26 -9.05 12.97
N GLN A 52 3.98 -8.17 13.67
CA GLN A 52 3.47 -7.59 14.90
C GLN A 52 2.25 -6.70 14.60
N PRO A 53 1.25 -6.59 15.52
CA PRO A 53 0.07 -5.74 15.32
C PRO A 53 0.38 -4.32 14.83
N GLU A 54 1.42 -3.70 15.38
CA GLU A 54 1.86 -2.35 15.05
C GLU A 54 2.35 -2.28 13.59
N GLN A 55 3.17 -3.26 13.17
CA GLN A 55 3.68 -3.34 11.80
C GLN A 55 2.54 -3.50 10.79
N ARG A 56 1.51 -4.28 11.12
CA ARG A 56 0.32 -4.47 10.27
C ARG A 56 -0.45 -3.19 10.11
N LYS A 57 -0.73 -2.51 11.23
CA LYS A 57 -1.46 -1.23 11.25
C LYS A 57 -0.71 -0.16 10.46
N ASP A 58 0.58 -0.02 10.70
CA ASP A 58 1.39 1.03 10.09
C ASP A 58 1.51 0.80 8.59
N LEU A 59 1.77 -0.44 8.16
CA LEU A 59 1.83 -0.77 6.74
C LEU A 59 0.50 -0.55 6.02
N TRP A 60 -0.60 -0.98 6.65
CA TRP A 60 -1.94 -0.78 6.10
C TRP A 60 -2.27 0.70 5.90
N LEU A 61 -2.03 1.53 6.92
CA LEU A 61 -2.31 2.95 6.86
C LEU A 61 -1.44 3.66 5.81
N LEU A 62 -0.16 3.30 5.75
CA LEU A 62 0.78 3.88 4.78
C LEU A 62 0.36 3.58 3.34
N LEU A 63 0.06 2.32 3.02
CA LEU A 63 -0.32 1.93 1.66
C LEU A 63 -1.69 2.49 1.26
N LYS A 64 -2.63 2.55 2.21
CA LYS A 64 -3.92 3.19 1.98
C LYS A 64 -3.76 4.65 1.62
N GLU A 65 -2.94 5.39 2.36
CA GLU A 65 -2.73 6.81 2.11
C GLU A 65 -2.03 7.06 0.77
N VAL A 66 -0.98 6.29 0.46
CA VAL A 66 -0.26 6.40 -0.82
C VAL A 66 -1.18 6.13 -2.02
N VAL A 67 -1.98 5.06 -1.97
CA VAL A 67 -2.94 4.75 -3.04
C VAL A 67 -4.02 5.83 -3.15
N GLN A 68 -4.54 6.32 -2.04
CA GLN A 68 -5.51 7.42 -2.07
C GLN A 68 -4.94 8.70 -2.64
N ASN A 69 -3.66 8.98 -2.37
CA ASN A 69 -2.97 10.15 -2.91
C ASN A 69 -2.82 10.05 -4.43
N ALA A 70 -2.39 8.90 -4.94
CA ALA A 70 -2.32 8.65 -6.39
C ALA A 70 -3.69 8.86 -7.07
N ILE A 71 -4.76 8.28 -6.49
CA ILE A 71 -6.12 8.38 -7.05
C ILE A 71 -6.67 9.80 -7.01
N LYS A 72 -6.58 10.48 -5.86
CA LYS A 72 -7.26 11.78 -5.65
C LYS A 72 -6.48 12.96 -6.21
N HIS A 73 -5.16 12.90 -6.18
CA HIS A 73 -4.32 14.06 -6.44
C HIS A 73 -3.57 13.98 -7.76
N ALA A 74 -3.14 12.79 -8.20
CA ALA A 74 -2.31 12.67 -9.39
C ALA A 74 -3.10 12.70 -10.71
N GLY A 75 -4.40 12.37 -10.68
CA GLY A 75 -5.20 12.18 -11.90
C GLY A 75 -4.68 11.03 -12.76
N ALA A 76 -4.09 10.02 -12.12
CA ALA A 76 -3.50 8.87 -12.78
C ALA A 76 -4.57 8.01 -13.47
N THR A 77 -4.22 7.44 -14.62
CA THR A 77 -5.03 6.44 -15.32
C THR A 77 -4.49 5.03 -15.10
N GLU A 78 -3.28 4.92 -14.55
CA GLU A 78 -2.63 3.66 -14.21
C GLU A 78 -1.90 3.76 -12.87
N ILE A 79 -2.08 2.74 -12.04
CA ILE A 79 -1.36 2.56 -10.78
C ILE A 79 -0.81 1.13 -10.73
N SER A 80 0.46 0.99 -10.39
CA SER A 80 1.09 -0.29 -10.11
C SER A 80 1.70 -0.33 -8.72
N ILE A 81 1.58 -1.47 -8.05
CA ILE A 81 2.24 -1.74 -6.78
C ILE A 81 3.09 -3.00 -6.96
N SER A 82 4.39 -2.86 -6.72
CA SER A 82 5.33 -3.98 -6.71
C SER A 82 5.86 -4.19 -5.31
N THR A 83 5.95 -5.46 -4.91
CA THR A 83 6.42 -5.84 -3.57
C THR A 83 7.60 -6.79 -3.68
N GLY A 84 8.51 -6.70 -2.73
CA GLY A 84 9.71 -7.52 -2.66
C GLY A 84 10.16 -7.73 -1.23
N TYR A 85 10.87 -8.82 -0.98
CA TYR A 85 11.46 -9.06 0.33
C TYR A 85 12.88 -9.59 0.16
N LYS A 86 13.88 -8.81 0.61
CA LYS A 86 15.30 -9.15 0.44
C LYS A 86 16.09 -8.69 1.65
N SER A 87 17.04 -9.51 2.10
CA SER A 87 17.93 -9.20 3.23
C SER A 87 17.18 -8.79 4.52
N GLY A 88 16.01 -9.37 4.77
CA GLY A 88 15.19 -9.05 5.94
C GLY A 88 14.36 -7.76 5.83
N MET A 89 14.40 -7.08 4.67
CA MET A 89 13.68 -5.84 4.42
C MET A 89 12.54 -6.08 3.43
N LEU A 90 11.39 -5.48 3.74
CA LEU A 90 10.24 -5.38 2.84
C LEU A 90 10.40 -4.13 1.98
N GLU A 91 10.39 -4.31 0.68
CA GLU A 91 10.38 -3.25 -0.32
C GLU A 91 8.99 -3.19 -0.95
N ILE A 92 8.42 -1.99 -1.02
CA ILE A 92 7.17 -1.74 -1.72
C ILE A 92 7.33 -0.48 -2.56
N VAL A 93 7.06 -0.63 -3.85
CA VAL A 93 7.12 0.45 -4.82
C VAL A 93 5.71 0.69 -5.34
N VAL A 94 5.21 1.89 -5.13
CA VAL A 94 3.94 2.35 -5.72
C VAL A 94 4.27 3.34 -6.82
N THR A 95 3.80 3.06 -8.03
CA THR A 95 4.02 3.91 -9.21
C THR A 95 2.68 4.29 -9.80
N ASP A 96 2.50 5.56 -10.10
CA ASP A 96 1.38 6.08 -10.86
C ASP A 96 1.87 6.90 -12.05
N ASN A 97 1.03 7.02 -13.08
CA ASN A 97 1.33 7.80 -14.28
C ASN A 97 0.69 9.21 -14.26
N GLY A 98 0.32 9.70 -13.08
CA GLY A 98 -0.31 10.99 -12.93
C GLY A 98 0.67 12.16 -13.05
N LYS A 99 0.17 13.37 -12.78
CA LYS A 99 0.94 14.62 -12.92
C LYS A 99 2.07 14.82 -11.89
N GLY A 100 2.27 13.86 -10.99
CA GLY A 100 3.20 13.97 -9.87
C GLY A 100 2.81 15.04 -8.84
N PHE A 101 3.75 15.37 -7.96
CA PHE A 101 3.62 16.45 -6.98
C PHE A 101 4.87 17.32 -6.96
N ASP A 102 4.71 18.56 -6.52
CA ASP A 102 5.84 19.47 -6.31
C ASP A 102 6.39 19.27 -4.89
N PRO A 103 7.60 18.70 -4.72
CA PRO A 103 8.18 18.44 -3.40
C PRO A 103 8.53 19.72 -2.63
N SER A 104 8.62 20.88 -3.31
CA SER A 104 8.88 22.17 -2.65
C SER A 104 7.63 22.79 -2.01
N ARG A 105 6.46 22.29 -2.37
CA ARG A 105 5.18 22.84 -1.95
C ARG A 105 4.70 22.13 -0.69
N LYS A 106 4.80 22.80 0.47
CA LYS A 106 4.24 22.29 1.73
C LYS A 106 2.74 22.07 1.57
N THR A 107 2.30 20.82 1.72
CA THR A 107 0.87 20.49 1.76
C THR A 107 0.40 20.48 3.22
N THR A 108 -0.79 20.99 3.49
CA THR A 108 -1.41 20.98 4.84
C THR A 108 -2.08 19.64 5.17
N GLY A 109 -1.89 18.62 4.32
CA GLY A 109 -2.42 17.28 4.51
C GLY A 109 -1.63 16.50 5.58
N LYS A 110 -2.29 15.56 6.25
CA LYS A 110 -1.68 14.73 7.31
C LYS A 110 -0.74 13.63 6.79
N GLY A 111 -0.44 13.58 5.48
CA GLY A 111 0.25 12.49 4.81
C GLY A 111 1.75 12.69 4.55
N MET A 112 2.23 13.94 4.45
CA MET A 112 3.67 14.24 4.29
C MET A 112 4.04 15.42 5.19
N SER A 113 4.49 15.12 6.41
CA SER A 113 5.28 16.09 7.19
C SER A 113 6.75 15.84 6.85
N THR A 114 7.27 16.64 5.93
CA THR A 114 8.73 16.88 5.82
C THR A 114 9.09 18.11 6.63
#